data_AF-A0A524HKZ8-F1
#
_entry.id   AF-A0A524HKZ8-F1
#
_cell.length_a   1.000
_cell.length_b   1.000
_cell.length_c   1.000
_cell.angle_alpha   90.00
_cell.angle_beta   90.00
_cell.angle_gamma   90.00
#
_symmetry.space_group_name_H-M   'P 1'
#
loop_
_entity.id
_entity.type
_entity.pdbx_description
1 polymer ?
#
loop_
_entity_poly.entity_id
_entity_poly.type
_entity_poly.pdbx_seq_one_letter_code
_entity_poly.pdbx_strand_id
1 'polypeptide(L)'
;MAGNMHKLLQADRPNLYREVFPYTEFPKVVFDNKAVPYDIPQDIWITDTTFRDGQQSRPPYTPEQILRIYDFLHEIDGGTGL
;
A
#
# COMPACT_ATOMS: atom_id res chain seq x y z
N MET A 1 -14.60 11.02 -32.15
CA MET A 1 -13.48 10.21 -31.61
C MET A 1 -12.18 10.94 -31.92
N ALA A 2 -11.76 11.90 -31.08
CA ALA A 2 -10.46 12.56 -31.25
C ALA A 2 -9.46 11.83 -30.34
N GLY A 3 -8.60 11.00 -30.93
CA GLY A 3 -7.52 10.35 -30.21
C GLY A 3 -6.52 11.41 -29.74
N ASN A 4 -6.23 11.43 -28.44
CA ASN A 4 -5.16 12.28 -27.91
C ASN A 4 -3.82 11.84 -28.51
N MET A 5 -3.31 12.62 -29.45
CA MET A 5 -2.02 12.41 -30.06
C MET A 5 -0.93 12.90 -29.10
N HIS A 6 -0.37 11.99 -28.31
CA HIS A 6 0.75 12.30 -27.44
C HIS A 6 1.99 12.59 -28.30
N LYS A 7 2.44 13.85 -28.31
CA LYS A 7 3.65 14.26 -29.02
C LYS A 7 4.86 13.67 -28.32
N LEU A 8 5.58 12.78 -29.00
CA LEU A 8 6.89 12.30 -28.54
C LEU A 8 7.85 13.48 -28.47
N LEU A 9 8.28 13.83 -27.26
CA LEU A 9 9.30 14.83 -27.02
C LEU A 9 10.66 14.14 -27.09
N GLN A 10 11.40 14.38 -28.17
CA GLN A 10 12.82 14.03 -28.24
C GLN A 10 13.58 15.02 -27.34
N ALA A 11 14.18 14.52 -26.27
CA ALA A 11 14.96 15.33 -25.35
C ALA A 11 16.45 15.03 -25.56
N ASP A 12 17.25 16.07 -25.82
CA ASP A 12 18.70 15.94 -26.03
C ASP A 12 19.46 15.52 -24.76
N ARG A 13 18.79 15.59 -23.60
CA ARG A 13 19.35 15.26 -22.28
C ARG A 13 18.30 14.59 -21.40
N PRO A 14 18.70 13.72 -20.46
CA PRO A 14 17.76 13.05 -19.58
C PRO A 14 17.12 14.03 -18.59
N ASN A 15 15.82 13.89 -18.36
CA ASN A 15 15.14 14.56 -17.25
C ASN A 15 15.34 13.74 -15.98
N LEU A 16 16.19 14.24 -15.08
CA LEU A 16 16.62 13.53 -13.88
C LEU A 16 15.76 13.80 -12.65
N TYR A 17 14.74 14.67 -12.75
CA TYR A 17 13.83 15.03 -11.65
C TYR A 17 14.55 15.34 -10.33
N ARG A 18 15.60 16.18 -10.37
CA ARG A 18 16.49 16.47 -9.22
C ARG A 18 15.77 17.03 -7.99
N GLU A 19 14.65 17.70 -8.20
CA GLU A 19 13.80 18.21 -7.13
C GLU A 19 13.10 17.08 -6.35
N VAL A 20 12.86 15.94 -7.01
CA VAL A 20 12.20 14.76 -6.44
C VAL A 20 13.24 13.70 -6.04
N PHE A 21 14.31 13.53 -6.81
CA PHE A 21 15.38 12.55 -6.59
C PHE A 21 16.77 13.23 -6.51
N PRO A 22 17.02 14.03 -5.47
CA PRO A 22 18.33 14.61 -5.21
C PRO A 22 19.35 13.52 -4.81
N TYR A 23 20.65 13.77 -5.03
CA TYR A 23 21.70 12.80 -4.69
C TYR A 23 22.19 12.87 -3.24
N THR A 24 21.89 13.97 -2.55
CA THR A 24 22.44 14.30 -1.24
C THR A 24 21.45 14.10 -0.10
N GLU A 25 20.19 13.80 -0.41
CA GLU A 25 19.10 13.64 0.55
C GLU A 25 18.12 12.57 0.04
N PHE A 26 17.16 12.20 0.88
CA PHE A 26 16.13 11.23 0.49
C PHE A 26 15.21 11.77 -0.62
N PRO A 27 14.62 10.90 -1.46
CA PRO A 27 13.61 11.30 -2.41
C PRO A 27 12.44 12.05 -1.76
N LYS A 28 11.96 13.10 -2.43
CA LYS A 28 10.85 13.93 -1.97
C LYS A 28 9.54 13.45 -2.59
N VAL A 29 8.45 13.58 -1.84
CA VAL A 29 7.10 13.37 -2.36
C VAL A 29 6.50 14.73 -2.68
N VAL A 30 6.12 14.95 -3.95
CA VAL A 30 5.48 16.19 -4.39
C VAL A 30 3.97 16.06 -4.23
N PHE A 31 3.37 16.89 -3.39
CA PHE A 31 1.92 17.00 -3.25
C PHE A 31 1.39 18.05 -4.22
N ASP A 32 0.28 17.76 -4.91
CA ASP A 32 -0.38 18.72 -5.80
C ASP A 32 -1.33 19.67 -5.04
N ASN A 33 -1.34 19.58 -3.70
CA ASN A 33 -2.18 20.34 -2.77
C ASN A 33 -3.68 20.26 -3.05
N LYS A 34 -4.15 19.23 -3.76
CA LYS A 34 -5.58 19.01 -3.97
C LYS A 34 -6.16 18.21 -2.82
N ALA A 35 -7.24 18.72 -2.25
CA ALA A 35 -8.08 17.94 -1.34
C ALA A 35 -8.91 16.96 -2.17
N VAL A 36 -8.85 15.67 -1.81
CA VAL A 36 -9.70 14.63 -2.37
C VAL A 36 -10.85 14.40 -1.38
N PRO A 37 -12.12 14.48 -1.81
CA PRO A 37 -13.24 14.17 -0.92
C PRO A 37 -13.18 12.69 -0.50
N TYR A 38 -13.40 12.42 0.78
CA TYR A 38 -13.47 11.06 1.29
C TYR A 38 -14.79 10.42 0.87
N ASP A 39 -14.71 9.27 0.21
CA ASP A 39 -15.85 8.37 -0.01
C ASP A 39 -15.77 7.25 1.04
N ILE A 40 -16.41 7.48 2.18
CA ILE A 40 -16.37 6.53 3.30
C ILE A 40 -17.42 5.44 3.02
N PRO A 41 -17.01 4.16 2.95
CA PRO A 41 -17.94 3.08 2.68
C PRO A 41 -18.95 2.91 3.83
N GLN A 42 -20.15 2.41 3.51
CA GLN A 42 -21.17 2.10 4.52
C GLN A 42 -20.70 1.00 5.47
N ASP A 43 -20.03 -0.02 4.92
CA ASP A 43 -19.49 -1.16 5.65
C ASP A 43 -17.96 -1.18 5.53
N ILE A 44 -17.29 -1.46 6.65
CA ILE A 44 -15.84 -1.61 6.72
C ILE A 44 -15.53 -3.09 6.96
N TRP A 45 -14.66 -3.65 6.12
CA TRP A 45 -14.19 -5.02 6.22
C TRP A 45 -12.72 -5.02 6.59
N ILE A 46 -12.33 -5.91 7.50
CA ILE A 46 -10.94 -6.12 7.86
C ILE A 46 -10.51 -7.44 7.22
N THR A 47 -9.32 -7.47 6.63
CA THR A 47 -8.70 -8.71 6.15
C THR A 47 -7.35 -8.84 6.82
N ASP A 48 -7.11 -9.96 7.49
CA ASP A 48 -5.84 -10.22 8.16
C ASP A 48 -4.87 -10.97 7.24
N THR A 49 -3.61 -10.51 7.21
CA THR A 49 -2.55 -11.12 6.37
C THR A 49 -1.43 -11.76 7.20
N THR A 50 -1.67 -12.02 8.49
CA THR A 50 -0.68 -12.54 9.44
C THR A 50 -0.04 -13.84 8.95
N PHE A 51 -0.83 -14.76 8.41
CA PHE A 51 -0.35 -16.06 7.92
C PHE A 51 0.31 -16.02 6.53
N ARG A 52 0.30 -14.85 5.85
CA ARG A 52 0.94 -14.68 4.54
C ARG A 52 2.07 -13.67 4.59
N ASP A 53 1.77 -12.39 4.81
CA ASP A 53 2.78 -11.32 4.89
C ASP A 53 3.49 -11.34 6.25
N GLY A 54 2.73 -11.53 7.33
CA GLY A 54 3.28 -11.51 8.69
C GLY A 54 4.33 -12.59 8.90
N GLN A 55 4.06 -13.81 8.42
CA GLN A 55 4.98 -14.94 8.51
C GLN A 55 6.28 -14.74 7.72
N GLN A 56 6.26 -13.96 6.64
CA GLN A 56 7.48 -13.65 5.86
C GLN A 56 8.44 -12.71 6.60
N SER A 57 7.96 -12.00 7.63
CA SER A 57 8.73 -11.00 8.36
C SER A 57 9.36 -11.52 9.66
N ARG A 58 9.08 -12.77 10.05
CA ARG A 58 9.51 -13.39 11.31
C ARG A 58 10.04 -14.81 11.09
N PRO A 59 10.78 -15.40 12.05
CA PRO A 59 11.03 -16.83 12.05
C PRO A 59 9.73 -17.63 11.91
N PRO A 60 9.74 -18.79 11.22
CA PRO A 60 8.51 -19.55 10.98
C PRO A 60 7.82 -19.93 12.30
N TYR A 61 6.52 -19.68 12.36
CA TYR A 61 5.67 -20.15 13.46
C TYR A 61 5.53 -21.67 13.44
N THR A 62 5.44 -22.29 14.61
CA THR A 62 5.03 -23.69 14.69
C THR A 62 3.54 -23.83 14.36
N PRO A 63 3.06 -25.01 13.94
CA PRO A 63 1.64 -25.24 13.70
C PRO A 63 0.75 -24.84 14.89
N GLU A 64 1.17 -25.10 16.12
CA GLU A 64 0.43 -24.76 17.34
C GLU A 64 0.32 -23.24 17.55
N GLN A 65 1.39 -22.50 17.22
CA GLN A 65 1.37 -21.04 17.27
C GLN A 65 0.43 -20.46 16.22
N ILE A 66 0.42 -21.03 15.01
CA ILE A 66 -0.51 -20.63 13.94
C ILE A 66 -1.95 -20.83 14.39
N LEU A 67 -2.27 -22.02 14.93
CA LEU A 67 -3.60 -22.32 15.45
C LEU A 67 -4.00 -21.34 16.56
N ARG A 68 -3.09 -21.03 17.49
CA ARG A 68 -3.40 -20.09 18.58
C ARG A 68 -3.66 -18.67 18.08
N ILE A 69 -2.91 -18.21 17.09
CA ILE A 69 -3.14 -16.91 16.46
C ILE A 69 -4.49 -16.92 15.73
N TYR A 70 -4.86 -18.01 15.07
CA TYR A 70 -6.15 -18.15 14.40
C TYR A 70 -7.30 -18.04 15.40
N ASP A 71 -7.19 -18.70 16.55
CA ASP A 71 -8.16 -18.56 17.65
C ASP A 71 -8.25 -17.10 18.14
N PHE A 72 -7.11 -16.41 18.28
CA PHE A 72 -7.11 -15.01 18.70
C PHE A 72 -7.77 -14.08 17.68
N LEU A 73 -7.60 -14.31 16.38
CA LEU A 73 -8.29 -13.53 15.35
C LEU A 73 -9.80 -13.69 15.45
N HIS A 74 -10.28 -14.92 15.72
CA HIS A 74 -11.68 -15.18 15.98
C HIS A 74 -12.19 -14.56 17.30
N GLU A 75 -11.39 -14.59 18.37
CA GLU A 75 -11.73 -13.94 19.64
C GLU A 75 -11.85 -12.41 19.48
N ILE A 76 -10.97 -11.80 18.69
CA ILE A 76 -10.96 -10.35 18.40
C ILE A 76 -12.16 -9.95 17.52
N ASP A 77 -12.62 -10.82 16.62
CA ASP A 77 -13.81 -10.56 15.82
C ASP A 77 -15.03 -10.19 16.66
N GLY A 78 -15.17 -10.80 17.84
CA GLY A 78 -16.30 -10.51 18.72
C GLY A 78 -17.67 -10.79 18.08
N GLY A 79 -17.72 -11.64 17.04
CA GLY A 79 -18.94 -11.99 16.33
C GLY A 79 -19.36 -10.99 15.23
N THR A 80 -18.45 -10.13 14.77
CA THR A 80 -18.73 -9.18 13.67
C THR A 80 -18.58 -9.80 12.28
N GLY A 81 -18.04 -11.01 12.17
CA GLY A 81 -17.92 -11.76 10.91
C GLY A 81 -16.58 -11.57 10.18
N LEU A 82 -15.49 -11.31 10.89
CA LEU A 82 -14.11 -11.53 10.42
C LEU A 82 -13.82 -12.99 10.09
#